data_AF-A0AAW1V3Q8-F1
#
_entry.id   AF-A0AAW1V3Q8-F1
#
_cell.length_a   1.000
_cell.length_b   1.000
_cell.length_c   1.000
_cell.angle_alpha   90.00
_cell.angle_beta   90.00
_cell.angle_gamma   90.00
#
_symmetry.space_group_name_H-M   'P 1'
#
loop_
_entity.id
_entity.type
_entity.pdbx_description
1 polymer ?
#
loop_
_entity_poly.entity_id
_entity_poly.type
_entity_poly.pdbx_seq_one_letter_code
_entity_poly.pdbx_strand_id
1 'polypeptide(L)'
;MSKRYVDEKWRKPRVAVGTPFYRLSNYFALGVLAVSGACWYLYECWPGSQKITKDIADGKYDISPDFKYRLTSMRQFQKDPTYHNLIVKMQERAYEREETVREEPWYVKILTSTPDT
;
A
#
# COMPACT_ATOMS: atom_id res chain seq x y z
N MET A 1 27.17 22.30 -25.19
CA MET A 1 27.42 22.73 -23.79
C MET A 1 28.72 22.11 -23.31
N SER A 2 29.79 22.90 -23.18
CA SER A 2 31.06 22.39 -22.64
C SER A 2 30.89 22.06 -21.16
N LYS A 3 31.23 20.83 -20.78
CA LYS A 3 31.34 20.44 -19.37
C LYS A 3 32.56 21.17 -18.82
N ARG A 4 32.34 22.28 -18.10
CA ARG A 4 33.40 22.96 -17.35
C ARG A 4 33.82 22.00 -16.22
N TYR A 5 34.94 21.32 -16.40
CA TYR A 5 35.60 20.60 -15.33
C TYR A 5 36.11 21.64 -14.33
N VAL A 6 35.51 21.67 -13.14
CA VAL A 6 36.01 22.46 -12.03
C VAL A 6 37.09 21.61 -11.38
N ASP A 7 38.33 22.11 -11.37
CA ASP A 7 39.47 21.48 -10.69
C ASP A 7 39.11 21.12 -9.24
N GLU A 8 39.44 19.90 -8.83
CA GLU A 8 39.03 19.31 -7.55
C GLU A 8 39.51 20.13 -6.35
N LYS A 9 40.66 20.82 -6.48
CA LYS A 9 41.21 21.75 -5.49
C LYS A 9 40.30 22.96 -5.19
N TRP A 10 39.49 23.40 -6.16
CA TRP A 10 38.60 24.55 -6.03
C TRP A 10 37.13 24.15 -5.84
N ARG A 11 36.85 22.85 -5.78
CA ARG A 11 35.51 22.33 -5.54
C ARG A 11 35.17 22.56 -4.06
N LYS A 12 34.14 23.39 -3.81
CA LYS A 12 33.62 23.60 -2.45
C LYS A 12 33.38 22.24 -1.78
N PRO A 13 34.01 21.93 -0.64
CA PRO A 13 33.84 20.64 0.01
C PRO A 13 32.38 20.52 0.44
N ARG A 14 31.62 19.64 -0.24
CA ARG A 14 30.17 19.56 -0.04
C ARG A 14 29.78 18.85 1.26
N VAL A 15 30.70 18.08 1.87
CA VAL A 15 30.41 17.22 3.03
C VAL A 15 31.65 16.98 3.92
N ALA A 16 32.63 17.89 3.95
CA ALA A 16 33.80 17.69 4.81
C ALA A 16 33.43 17.93 6.29
N VAL A 17 33.78 16.96 7.15
CA VAL A 17 33.62 17.03 8.61
C VAL A 17 34.31 18.30 9.12
N GLY A 18 33.58 19.11 9.90
CA GLY A 18 34.09 20.36 10.47
C GLY A 18 33.71 21.64 9.70
N THR A 19 33.15 21.53 8.49
CA THR A 19 32.59 22.70 7.79
C THR A 19 31.31 23.21 8.47
N PRO A 20 31.01 24.53 8.41
CA PRO A 20 29.80 25.09 9.00
C PRO A 20 28.52 24.47 8.44
N PHE A 21 28.51 24.08 7.17
CA PHE A 21 27.38 23.38 6.54
C PHE A 21 27.10 21.99 7.17
N TYR A 22 28.15 21.23 7.51
CA TYR A 22 28.03 19.93 8.18
C TYR A 22 27.55 20.07 9.65
N ARG A 23 27.97 21.14 10.33
CA ARG A 23 27.47 21.43 11.69
C ARG A 23 25.99 21.83 11.65
N LEU A 24 25.58 22.66 10.71
CA LEU A 24 24.19 23.09 10.54
C LEU A 24 23.25 21.92 10.23
N SER A 25 23.65 20.97 9.38
CA SER A 25 22.85 19.77 9.13
C SER A 25 22.66 18.91 10.38
N ASN A 26 23.69 18.79 11.22
CA ASN A 26 23.59 18.03 12.46
C ASN A 26 22.68 18.74 13.48
N TYR A 27 22.77 20.06 13.61
CA TYR A 27 21.84 20.83 14.46
C TYR A 27 20.41 20.74 13.97
N PHE A 28 20.19 20.78 12.65
CA PHE A 28 18.87 20.58 12.07
C PHE A 28 18.32 19.19 12.39
N ALA A 29 19.11 18.13 12.19
CA ALA A 29 18.72 16.77 12.51
C ALA A 29 18.40 16.60 14.01
N LEU A 30 19.24 17.15 14.89
CA LEU A 30 18.99 17.17 16.34
C LEU A 30 17.72 17.94 16.69
N GLY A 31 17.47 19.07 16.02
CA GLY A 31 16.23 19.84 16.18
C GLY A 31 14.99 19.05 15.78
N VAL A 32 15.03 18.34 14.66
CA VAL A 32 13.93 17.47 14.21
C VAL A 32 13.68 16.34 15.21
N LEU A 33 14.74 15.70 15.71
CA LEU A 33 14.60 14.66 16.74
C LEU A 33 14.01 15.21 18.05
N ALA A 34 14.45 16.39 18.48
CA ALA A 34 13.93 17.03 19.69
C ALA A 34 12.45 17.40 19.56
N VAL A 35 12.05 18.00 18.44
CA VAL A 35 10.64 18.35 18.17
C VAL A 35 9.78 17.09 18.05
N SER A 36 10.27 16.06 17.36
CA SER A 36 9.58 14.77 17.25
C SER A 36 9.36 14.14 18.63
N GLY A 37 10.40 14.11 19.47
CA GLY A 37 10.31 13.61 20.84
C GLY A 37 9.34 14.43 21.71
N ALA A 38 9.34 15.76 21.57
CA ALA A 38 8.40 16.62 22.27
C ALA A 38 6.94 16.37 21.83
N CYS A 39 6.69 16.25 20.54
CA CYS A 39 5.37 15.90 20.01
C CYS A 39 4.92 14.51 20.47
N TRP A 40 5.81 13.53 20.50
CA TRP A 40 5.53 12.19 21.03
C TRP A 40 5.15 12.24 22.51
N TYR A 41 5.92 12.96 23.32
CA TYR A 41 5.65 13.12 24.75
C TYR A 41 4.28 13.79 25.00
N LEU A 42 3.96 14.84 24.23
CA LEU A 42 2.65 15.48 24.30
C LEU A 42 1.52 14.52 23.91
N TYR A 43 1.75 13.67 22.92
CA TYR A 43 0.80 12.62 22.53
C TYR A 43 0.59 11.59 23.65
N GLU A 44 1.64 11.13 24.34
CA GLU A 44 1.51 10.20 25.48
C GLU A 44 0.80 10.83 26.69
N CYS A 45 0.99 12.12 26.91
CA CYS A 45 0.28 12.85 27.97
C CYS A 45 -1.20 13.10 27.62
N TRP A 46 -1.59 12.96 26.35
CA TRP A 46 -2.95 13.22 25.93
C TRP A 46 -3.91 12.15 26.48
N PRO A 47 -5.01 12.53 27.17
CA PRO A 47 -5.89 11.57 27.86
C PRO A 47 -6.57 10.58 26.89
N GLY A 48 -6.85 11.01 25.67
CA GLY A 48 -7.35 10.13 24.60
C GLY A 48 -6.34 9.05 24.18
N SER A 49 -5.06 9.38 24.08
CA SER A 49 -4.00 8.41 23.76
C SER A 49 -3.88 7.38 24.87
N GLN A 50 -3.85 7.82 26.14
CA GLN A 50 -3.80 6.91 27.29
C GLN A 50 -4.98 5.95 27.35
N LYS A 51 -6.19 6.42 27.00
CA LYS A 51 -7.38 5.55 26.90
C LYS A 51 -7.23 4.51 25.79
N ILE A 52 -6.71 4.89 24.63
CA ILE A 52 -6.48 3.96 23.52
C ILE A 52 -5.42 2.93 23.92
N THR A 53 -4.31 3.34 24.54
CA THR A 53 -3.26 2.41 24.97
C THR A 53 -3.78 1.43 26.02
N LYS A 54 -4.62 1.88 26.96
CA LYS A 54 -5.31 1.02 27.92
C LYS A 54 -6.30 0.07 27.24
N ASP A 55 -7.16 0.58 26.36
CA ASP A 55 -8.11 -0.23 25.60
C ASP A 55 -7.39 -1.33 24.77
N ILE A 56 -6.21 -1.03 24.22
CA ILE A 56 -5.36 -2.00 23.54
C ILE A 56 -4.78 -3.03 24.52
N ALA A 57 -4.25 -2.59 25.67
CA ALA A 57 -3.69 -3.49 26.69
C ALA A 57 -4.77 -4.40 27.30
N ASP A 58 -5.99 -3.90 27.45
CA ASP A 58 -7.16 -4.62 27.95
C ASP A 58 -7.76 -5.56 26.88
N GLY A 59 -7.17 -5.63 25.68
CA GLY A 59 -7.61 -6.53 24.62
C GLY A 59 -8.97 -6.15 24.02
N LYS A 60 -9.43 -4.91 24.19
CA LYS A 60 -10.72 -4.44 23.64
C LYS A 60 -10.79 -4.52 22.12
N TYR A 61 -9.64 -4.39 21.47
CA TYR A 61 -9.48 -4.54 20.03
C TYR A 61 -8.98 -5.93 19.62
N ASP A 62 -8.85 -6.86 20.58
CA ASP A 62 -8.47 -8.23 20.22
C ASP A 62 -9.57 -8.86 19.39
N ILE A 63 -9.11 -9.49 18.31
CA ILE A 63 -9.96 -10.26 17.42
C ILE A 63 -10.57 -11.39 18.25
N SER A 64 -11.90 -11.51 18.22
CA SER A 64 -12.59 -12.59 18.92
C SER A 64 -11.99 -13.95 18.52
N PRO A 65 -11.86 -14.90 19.45
CA PRO A 65 -11.23 -16.20 19.16
C PRO A 65 -11.95 -16.94 18.02
N ASP A 66 -13.27 -16.76 17.92
CA ASP A 66 -14.08 -17.29 16.83
C ASP A 66 -13.75 -16.65 15.47
N PHE A 67 -13.57 -15.33 15.42
CA PHE A 67 -13.16 -14.65 14.20
C PHE A 67 -11.74 -15.02 13.79
N LYS A 68 -10.83 -15.19 14.75
CA LYS A 68 -9.47 -15.67 14.49
C LYS A 68 -9.48 -17.07 13.87
N TYR A 69 -10.31 -17.97 14.39
CA TYR A 69 -10.50 -19.32 13.85
C TYR A 69 -11.05 -19.28 12.41
N ARG A 70 -12.10 -18.47 12.16
CA ARG A 70 -12.67 -18.27 10.82
C ARG A 70 -11.65 -17.67 9.84
N LEU A 71 -10.81 -16.75 10.29
CA LEU A 71 -9.77 -16.15 9.45
C LEU A 71 -8.67 -17.17 9.11
N THR A 72 -8.27 -18.01 10.07
CA THR A 72 -7.28 -19.07 9.83
C THR A 72 -7.82 -20.15 8.91
N SER A 73 -9.08 -20.55 9.06
CA SER A 73 -9.70 -21.53 8.17
C SER A 73 -9.84 -20.97 6.76
N MET A 74 -10.30 -19.71 6.60
CA MET A 74 -10.33 -19.04 5.29
C MET A 74 -8.95 -18.94 4.62
N ARG A 75 -7.89 -18.62 5.39
CA ARG A 75 -6.52 -18.59 4.85
C ARG A 75 -6.00 -19.98 4.47
N GLN A 76 -6.39 -21.02 5.19
CA GLN A 76 -6.04 -22.40 4.84
C GLN A 76 -6.77 -22.82 3.56
N PHE A 77 -8.06 -22.49 3.42
CA PHE A 77 -8.81 -22.75 2.19
C PHE A 77 -8.26 -22.01 0.96
N GLN A 78 -7.75 -20.78 1.11
CA GLN A 78 -7.09 -20.06 0.01
C GLN A 78 -5.78 -20.71 -0.46
N LYS A 79 -5.08 -21.45 0.41
CA LYS A 79 -3.84 -22.14 0.07
C LYS A 79 -4.06 -23.51 -0.54
N ASP A 80 -5.27 -24.05 -0.46
CA ASP A 80 -5.60 -25.32 -1.09
C ASP A 80 -5.74 -25.14 -2.61
N PRO A 81 -4.98 -25.90 -3.43
CA PRO A 81 -5.05 -25.78 -4.89
C PRO A 81 -6.44 -26.14 -5.44
N THR A 82 -7.20 -26.96 -4.72
CA THR A 82 -8.57 -27.34 -5.09
C THR A 82 -9.52 -26.15 -5.08
N TYR A 83 -9.42 -25.26 -4.08
CA TYR A 83 -10.28 -24.07 -4.01
C TYR A 83 -9.91 -23.02 -5.05
N HIS A 84 -8.62 -22.89 -5.38
CA HIS A 84 -8.18 -22.02 -6.45
C HIS A 84 -8.79 -22.44 -7.79
N ASN A 85 -8.74 -23.74 -8.11
CA ASN A 85 -9.38 -24.29 -9.31
C ASN A 85 -10.90 -24.08 -9.33
N LEU A 86 -11.55 -24.08 -8.16
CA LEU A 86 -12.99 -23.89 -8.03
C LEU A 86 -13.38 -22.43 -8.26
N ILE A 87 -12.59 -21.48 -7.77
CA ILE A 87 -12.76 -20.05 -8.01
C ILE A 87 -12.55 -19.73 -9.49
N VAL A 88 -11.48 -20.26 -10.11
CA VAL A 88 -11.22 -20.07 -11.55
C VAL A 88 -12.39 -20.61 -12.38
N LYS A 89 -12.88 -21.82 -12.09
CA LYS A 89 -14.08 -22.37 -12.76
C LYS A 89 -15.34 -21.56 -12.53
N MET A 90 -15.52 -20.94 -11.36
CA MET A 90 -16.66 -20.05 -11.11
C MET A 90 -16.55 -18.75 -11.93
N GLN A 91 -15.34 -18.22 -12.10
CA GLN A 91 -15.09 -17.05 -12.93
C GLN A 91 -15.31 -17.35 -14.42
N GLU A 92 -14.83 -18.51 -14.90
CA GLU A 92 -15.07 -18.99 -16.27
C GLU A 92 -16.57 -19.12 -16.55
N ARG A 93 -17.34 -19.77 -15.66
CA ARG A 93 -18.81 -19.87 -15.81
C ARG A 93 -19.53 -18.53 -15.75
N ALA A 94 -19.03 -17.58 -14.97
CA ALA A 94 -19.61 -16.24 -14.91
C ALA A 94 -19.37 -15.49 -16.24
N TYR A 95 -18.17 -15.64 -16.81
CA TYR A 95 -17.82 -15.08 -18.11
C TYR A 95 -18.65 -15.72 -19.25
N GLU A 96 -18.78 -17.05 -19.27
CA GLU A 96 -19.64 -17.77 -20.23
C GLU A 96 -21.12 -17.34 -20.15
N ARG A 97 -21.62 -17.08 -18.93
CA ARG A 97 -22.98 -16.54 -18.74
C ARG A 97 -23.11 -15.11 -19.25
N GLU A 98 -22.10 -14.27 -19.09
CA GLU A 98 -22.10 -12.93 -19.67
C GLU A 98 -22.01 -12.96 -21.20
N GLU A 99 -21.25 -13.88 -21.77
CA GLU A 99 -21.06 -14.03 -23.22
C GLU A 99 -22.32 -14.56 -23.91
N THR A 100 -23.01 -15.53 -23.31
CA THR A 100 -24.32 -16.04 -23.80
C THR A 100 -25.44 -15.01 -23.70
N VAL A 101 -25.40 -14.11 -22.70
CA VAL A 101 -26.35 -12.99 -22.60
C VAL A 101 -26.02 -11.87 -23.60
N ARG A 102 -24.77 -11.77 -24.05
CA ARG A 102 -24.31 -10.86 -25.12
C ARG A 102 -24.42 -11.46 -26.52
N GLU A 103 -25.27 -12.45 -26.74
CA GLU A 103 -25.65 -12.81 -28.11
C GLU A 103 -26.17 -11.56 -28.84
N GLU A 104 -25.53 -11.23 -29.97
CA GLU A 104 -25.86 -10.01 -30.71
C GLU A 104 -27.35 -10.03 -31.06
N PRO A 105 -28.10 -8.96 -30.69
CA PRO A 105 -29.53 -8.95 -30.92
C PRO A 105 -29.81 -9.03 -32.42
N TRP A 106 -30.91 -9.70 -32.77
CA TRP A 106 -31.27 -10.11 -34.14
C TRP A 106 -31.17 -8.99 -35.19
N TYR A 107 -31.33 -7.72 -34.80
CA TYR A 107 -31.24 -6.57 -35.69
C TYR A 107 -29.80 -6.22 -36.12
N VAL A 108 -28.78 -6.59 -35.35
CA VAL A 108 -27.36 -6.38 -35.71
C VAL A 108 -26.98 -7.24 -36.91
N LYS A 109 -27.47 -8.50 -36.95
CA LYS A 109 -27.27 -9.42 -38.09
C LYS A 109 -27.85 -8.89 -39.40
N ILE A 110 -28.92 -8.11 -39.36
CA ILE A 110 -29.55 -7.52 -40.56
C ILE A 110 -28.74 -6.32 -41.06
N LEU A 111 -28.12 -5.56 -40.16
CA LEU A 111 -27.32 -4.38 -40.51
C LEU A 111 -25.93 -4.74 -41.03
N THR A 112 -25.37 -5.88 -40.62
CA THR A 112 -24.03 -6.33 -41.02
C THR A 112 -24.03 -7.36 -42.14
N SER A 113 -25.19 -7.91 -42.54
CA SER A 113 -25.28 -8.79 -43.70
C SER A 113 -25.06 -7.98 -44.98
N THR A 114 -23.83 -8.00 -45.51
CA THR A 114 -23.57 -7.60 -46.89
C THR A 114 -24.28 -8.57 -47.82
N PRO A 115 -25.04 -8.10 -48.83
CA PRO A 115 -25.64 -9.00 -49.80
C PRO A 115 -24.54 -9.68 -50.62
N ASP A 116 -24.60 -11.00 -50.72
CA ASP A 116 -23.71 -11.79 -51.58
C ASP A 116 -23.87 -11.30 -53.03
N THR A 117 -22.77 -10.85 -53.63
CA THR A 117 -22.66 -10.44 -55.04
C THR A 117 -22.66 -11.62 -55.98
#